data_AF-A0A955A7R9-F1
#
_entry.id   AF-A0A955A7R9-F1
#
_cell.length_a   1.000
_cell.length_b   1.000
_cell.length_c   1.000
_cell.angle_alpha   90.00
_cell.angle_beta   90.00
_cell.angle_gamma   90.00
#
_symmetry.space_group_name_H-M   'P 1'
#
loop_
_entity.id
_entity.type
_entity.pdbx_description
1 polymer ?
#
loop_
_entity_poly.entity_id
_entity_poly.type
_entity_poly.pdbx_seq_one_letter_code
_entity_poly.pdbx_strand_id
1 'polypeptide(L)'
;MSPQRRELPDFAEIESLMDSASIIAEWKQRLVALADHPAYVFRDTPQHLIDEHYHRLTSFLGFSEEDVASAEERWKIRFPEVFRRYLLEMAKSPGDLFRGSDLVDIVELGQFRRDAEKLLGDSDPPLELPTAAVVFLMHHGYTFLSILAAGGFDGPVMQWRKLAATPRQVARTFGEMVNAELRLMEKTNRKFRERGGYILTLFPGGGGSMEF
;
A
#
# COMPACT_ATOMS: atom_id res chain seq x y z
N MET A 1 35.69 22.19 -12.14
CA MET A 1 34.40 21.57 -11.78
C MET A 1 33.91 20.83 -13.02
N SER A 2 34.06 19.50 -13.06
CA SER A 2 33.57 18.69 -14.17
C SER A 2 32.07 18.47 -14.01
N PRO A 3 31.25 18.61 -15.07
CA PRO A 3 29.83 18.32 -14.99
C PRO A 3 29.65 16.80 -14.83
N GLN A 4 28.94 16.38 -13.78
CA GLN A 4 28.45 15.01 -13.65
C GLN A 4 27.59 14.69 -14.88
N ARG A 5 28.05 13.76 -15.73
CA ARG A 5 27.21 13.15 -16.75
C ARG A 5 26.11 12.38 -16.00
N ARG A 6 24.85 12.77 -16.18
CA ARG A 6 23.74 11.86 -15.90
C ARG A 6 23.85 10.71 -16.88
N GLU A 7 24.25 9.54 -16.39
CA GLU A 7 24.17 8.31 -17.17
C GLU A 7 22.69 8.05 -17.49
N LEU A 8 22.41 7.84 -18.77
CA LEU A 8 21.07 7.44 -19.21
C LEU A 8 20.84 5.99 -18.77
N PRO A 9 19.65 5.66 -18.24
CA PRO A 9 19.35 4.31 -17.79
C PRO A 9 19.46 3.29 -18.93
N ASP A 10 19.82 2.05 -18.58
CA ASP A 10 19.94 0.93 -19.52
C ASP A 10 18.57 0.55 -20.11
N PHE A 11 18.53 -0.02 -21.31
CA PHE A 11 17.29 -0.44 -21.96
C PHE A 11 16.48 -1.43 -21.12
N ALA A 12 17.16 -2.35 -20.41
CA ALA A 12 16.52 -3.29 -19.50
C ALA A 12 15.88 -2.59 -18.28
N GLU A 13 16.52 -1.54 -17.77
CA GLU A 13 15.93 -0.69 -16.72
C GLU A 13 14.73 0.10 -17.26
N ILE A 14 14.81 0.63 -18.48
CA ILE A 14 13.69 1.35 -19.10
C ILE A 14 12.47 0.43 -19.31
N GLU A 15 12.68 -0.80 -19.80
CA GLU A 15 11.60 -1.78 -20.01
C GLU A 15 10.95 -2.18 -18.67
N SER A 16 11.78 -2.44 -17.66
CA SER A 16 11.32 -2.71 -16.30
C SER A 16 10.52 -1.54 -15.69
N LEU A 17 10.95 -0.29 -15.94
CA LEU A 17 10.26 0.93 -15.48
C LEU A 17 8.91 1.12 -16.18
N MET A 18 8.83 0.75 -17.46
CA MET A 18 7.58 0.76 -18.20
C MET A 18 6.61 -0.33 -17.69
N ASP A 19 7.13 -1.48 -17.28
CA ASP A 19 6.34 -2.57 -16.70
C ASP A 19 5.82 -2.20 -15.31
N SER A 20 6.66 -1.66 -14.42
CA SER A 20 6.24 -1.25 -13.08
C SER A 20 5.24 -0.09 -13.10
N ALA A 21 5.45 0.91 -13.96
CA ALA A 21 4.51 2.02 -14.14
C ALA A 21 3.14 1.55 -14.66
N SER A 22 3.13 0.61 -15.61
CA SER A 22 1.89 0.04 -16.16
C SER A 22 1.10 -0.71 -15.08
N ILE A 23 1.79 -1.46 -14.21
CA ILE A 23 1.17 -2.16 -13.07
C ILE A 23 0.48 -1.17 -12.12
N ILE A 24 1.17 -0.09 -11.73
CA ILE A 24 0.57 0.91 -10.82
C ILE A 24 -0.59 1.66 -11.49
N ALA A 25 -0.46 1.98 -12.78
CA ALA A 25 -1.53 2.62 -13.55
C ALA A 25 -2.80 1.74 -13.58
N GLU A 26 -2.66 0.43 -13.77
CA GLU A 26 -3.77 -0.53 -13.71
C GLU A 26 -4.45 -0.49 -12.33
N TRP A 27 -3.69 -0.47 -11.23
CA TRP A 27 -4.25 -0.42 -9.88
C TRP A 27 -5.06 0.85 -9.64
N LYS A 28 -4.50 2.01 -10.03
CA LYS A 28 -5.19 3.30 -9.94
C LYS A 28 -6.49 3.28 -10.74
N GLN A 29 -6.48 2.76 -11.97
CA GLN A 29 -7.67 2.63 -12.80
C GLN A 29 -8.75 1.77 -12.12
N ARG A 30 -8.37 0.65 -11.52
CA ARG A 30 -9.30 -0.25 -10.82
C ARG A 30 -9.89 0.38 -9.56
N LEU A 31 -9.09 1.14 -8.80
CA LEU A 31 -9.55 1.90 -7.64
C LEU A 31 -10.52 3.01 -8.02
N VAL A 32 -10.25 3.75 -9.11
CA VAL A 32 -11.18 4.75 -9.66
C VAL A 32 -12.49 4.08 -10.08
N ALA A 33 -12.43 2.96 -10.79
CA ALA A 33 -13.64 2.22 -11.20
C ALA A 33 -14.48 1.74 -10.00
N LEU A 34 -13.85 1.40 -8.87
CA LEU A 34 -14.55 1.09 -7.62
C LEU A 34 -15.26 2.33 -7.04
N ALA A 35 -14.61 3.49 -7.09
CA ALA A 35 -15.15 4.76 -6.62
C ALA A 35 -16.31 5.28 -7.50
N ASP A 36 -16.24 5.05 -8.82
CA ASP A 36 -17.28 5.39 -9.80
C ASP A 36 -18.52 4.50 -9.66
N HIS A 37 -18.34 3.30 -9.12
CA HIS A 37 -19.40 2.30 -8.99
C HIS A 37 -19.47 1.74 -7.57
N PRO A 38 -19.69 2.60 -6.57
CA PRO A 38 -19.64 2.19 -5.18
C PRO A 38 -20.79 1.26 -4.83
N ALA A 39 -20.60 0.48 -3.76
CA ALA A 39 -21.63 -0.35 -3.15
C ALA A 39 -22.66 0.44 -2.34
N TYR A 40 -22.59 1.77 -2.35
CA TYR A 40 -23.42 2.62 -1.53
C TYR A 40 -24.04 3.77 -2.32
N VAL A 41 -25.08 4.34 -1.74
CA VAL A 41 -25.65 5.63 -2.12
C VAL A 41 -25.54 6.60 -0.96
N PHE A 42 -25.31 7.87 -1.28
CA PHE A 42 -25.32 8.91 -0.25
C PHE A 42 -26.74 9.25 0.18
N ARG A 43 -26.93 9.44 1.49
CA ARG A 43 -28.15 10.01 2.07
C ARG A 43 -27.76 11.11 3.04
N ASP A 44 -28.57 12.17 3.10
CA ASP A 44 -28.40 13.29 4.02
C ASP A 44 -26.96 13.86 4.07
N THR A 45 -26.22 13.72 2.96
CA THR A 45 -24.81 14.10 2.85
C THR A 45 -24.70 15.33 1.96
N PRO A 46 -24.16 16.45 2.47
CA PRO A 46 -23.85 17.62 1.66
C PRO A 46 -22.94 17.31 0.47
N GLN A 47 -23.18 17.94 -0.67
CA GLN A 47 -22.42 17.68 -1.90
C GLN A 47 -20.91 17.85 -1.74
N HIS A 48 -20.44 18.86 -1.01
CA HIS A 48 -19.00 19.06 -0.80
C HIS A 48 -18.33 17.88 -0.08
N LEU A 49 -19.03 17.19 0.84
CA LEU A 49 -18.51 15.99 1.50
C LEU A 49 -18.49 14.79 0.55
N ILE A 50 -19.46 14.70 -0.37
CA ILE A 50 -19.46 13.70 -1.44
C ILE A 50 -18.24 13.91 -2.35
N ASP A 51 -17.99 15.16 -2.75
CA ASP A 51 -16.87 15.53 -3.62
C ASP A 51 -15.53 15.27 -2.94
N GLU A 52 -15.38 15.65 -1.65
CA GLU A 52 -14.19 15.35 -0.84
C GLU A 52 -13.95 13.85 -0.70
N HIS A 53 -15.00 13.07 -0.44
CA HIS A 53 -14.89 11.61 -0.32
C HIS A 53 -14.48 10.98 -1.65
N TYR A 54 -15.08 11.41 -2.76
CA TYR A 54 -14.69 10.94 -4.09
C TYR A 54 -13.25 11.34 -4.44
N HIS A 55 -12.85 12.58 -4.14
CA HIS A 55 -11.49 13.05 -4.33
C HIS A 55 -10.49 12.22 -3.52
N ARG A 56 -10.77 11.93 -2.25
CA ARG A 56 -9.94 11.04 -1.42
C ARG A 56 -9.79 9.65 -2.03
N LEU A 57 -10.82 9.11 -2.67
CA LEU A 57 -10.79 7.78 -3.30
C LEU A 57 -10.01 7.73 -4.61
N THR A 58 -9.92 8.85 -5.33
CA THR A 58 -9.44 8.90 -6.72
C THR A 58 -8.19 9.74 -6.93
N SER A 59 -7.76 10.48 -5.91
CA SER A 59 -6.52 11.25 -5.91
C SER A 59 -5.41 10.46 -5.25
N PHE A 60 -4.40 10.11 -6.04
CA PHE A 60 -3.25 9.35 -5.56
C PHE A 60 -2.04 10.25 -5.36
N LEU A 61 -1.35 10.06 -4.24
CA LEU A 61 -0.12 10.79 -3.93
C LEU A 61 0.94 9.82 -3.43
N GLY A 62 2.16 9.95 -3.93
CA GLY A 62 3.31 9.22 -3.41
C GLY A 62 4.38 10.13 -2.83
N PHE A 63 5.48 9.50 -2.44
CA PHE A 63 6.68 10.17 -1.95
C PHE A 63 7.50 10.77 -3.09
N SER A 64 8.32 11.77 -2.76
CA SER A 64 9.25 12.30 -3.75
C SER A 64 10.37 11.30 -4.03
N GLU A 65 11.02 11.41 -5.19
CA GLU A 65 12.20 10.62 -5.51
C GLU A 65 13.33 10.84 -4.50
N GLU A 66 13.47 12.07 -3.98
CA GLU A 66 14.45 12.40 -2.94
C GLU A 66 14.15 11.68 -1.63
N ASP A 67 12.89 11.65 -1.19
CA ASP A 67 12.51 10.94 0.05
C ASP A 67 12.79 9.44 -0.08
N VAL A 68 12.42 8.83 -1.21
CA VAL A 68 12.61 7.40 -1.47
C VAL A 68 14.10 7.06 -1.56
N ALA A 69 14.89 7.84 -2.30
CA ALA A 69 16.33 7.64 -2.42
C ALA A 69 17.04 7.83 -1.06
N SER A 70 16.64 8.83 -0.28
CA SER A 70 17.17 9.08 1.06
C SER A 70 16.86 7.92 2.01
N ALA A 71 15.67 7.32 1.92
CA ALA A 71 15.32 6.14 2.69
C ALA A 71 16.20 4.93 2.29
N GLU A 72 16.39 4.67 1.00
CA GLU A 72 17.27 3.61 0.53
C GLU A 72 18.71 3.78 1.03
N GLU A 73 19.27 4.99 0.93
CA GLU A 73 20.62 5.29 1.39
C GLU A 73 20.76 5.15 2.91
N ARG A 74 19.85 5.76 3.67
CA ARG A 74 19.87 5.76 5.13
C ARG A 74 19.82 4.35 5.71
N TRP A 75 18.98 3.49 5.13
CA TRP A 75 18.77 2.13 5.61
C TRP A 75 19.64 1.10 4.89
N LYS A 76 20.45 1.52 3.91
CA LYS A 76 21.32 0.66 3.08
C LYS A 76 20.53 -0.49 2.43
N ILE A 77 19.35 -0.17 1.92
CA ILE A 77 18.43 -1.09 1.24
C ILE A 77 18.20 -0.64 -0.19
N ARG A 78 17.56 -1.50 -0.99
CA ARG A 78 17.03 -1.16 -2.31
C ARG A 78 15.62 -1.67 -2.41
N PHE A 79 14.64 -0.80 -2.66
CA PHE A 79 13.28 -1.26 -2.82
C PHE A 79 13.14 -2.06 -4.11
N PRO A 80 12.35 -3.16 -4.13
CA PRO A 80 11.94 -3.78 -5.38
C PRO A 80 11.19 -2.77 -6.23
N GLU A 81 11.39 -2.81 -7.54
CA GLU A 81 10.93 -1.78 -8.45
C GLU A 81 9.43 -1.49 -8.40
N VAL A 82 8.58 -2.53 -8.39
CA VAL A 82 7.12 -2.37 -8.27
C VAL A 82 6.75 -1.68 -6.96
N PHE A 83 7.40 -2.05 -5.85
CA PHE A 83 7.17 -1.41 -4.55
C PHE A 83 7.68 0.03 -4.53
N ARG A 84 8.87 0.28 -5.08
CA ARG A 84 9.44 1.62 -5.23
C ARG A 84 8.51 2.53 -6.03
N ARG A 85 7.96 2.02 -7.14
CA ARG A 85 6.99 2.73 -7.98
C ARG A 85 5.70 3.02 -7.21
N TYR A 86 5.18 2.06 -6.46
CA TYR A 86 4.06 2.28 -5.53
C TYR A 86 4.33 3.41 -4.53
N LEU A 87 5.52 3.43 -3.91
CA LEU A 87 5.93 4.49 -2.99
C LEU A 87 5.85 5.87 -3.65
N LEU A 88 6.40 6.00 -4.85
CA LEU A 88 6.46 7.26 -5.58
C LEU A 88 5.12 7.76 -6.09
N GLU A 89 4.19 6.85 -6.33
CA GLU A 89 2.98 7.17 -7.09
C GLU A 89 1.69 7.20 -6.30
N MET A 90 1.62 6.48 -5.17
CA MET A 90 0.35 6.38 -4.43
C MET A 90 0.48 6.07 -2.94
N ALA A 91 1.66 5.75 -2.39
CA ALA A 91 1.74 5.29 -1.00
C ALA A 91 1.37 6.32 0.08
N LYS A 92 1.46 7.64 -0.19
CA LYS A 92 0.98 8.66 0.76
C LYS A 92 -0.55 8.77 0.78
N SER A 93 -1.19 8.53 -0.36
CA SER A 93 -2.64 8.53 -0.49
C SER A 93 -3.06 7.47 -1.50
N PRO A 94 -3.27 6.22 -1.06
CA PRO A 94 -3.54 5.09 -1.96
C PRO A 94 -5.04 4.90 -2.24
N GLY A 95 -5.87 5.92 -1.98
CA GLY A 95 -7.33 5.82 -2.04
C GLY A 95 -7.88 4.92 -0.93
N ASP A 96 -8.63 3.89 -1.31
CA ASP A 96 -9.19 2.88 -0.39
C ASP A 96 -8.35 1.59 -0.33
N LEU A 97 -7.25 1.50 -1.08
CA LEU A 97 -6.35 0.35 -0.99
C LEU A 97 -5.76 0.26 0.43
N PHE A 98 -5.86 -0.93 1.04
CA PHE A 98 -5.44 -1.22 2.42
C PHE A 98 -6.17 -0.43 3.52
N ARG A 99 -7.35 0.11 3.22
CA ARG A 99 -8.17 0.83 4.22
C ARG A 99 -8.34 0.02 5.51
N GLY A 100 -8.15 0.68 6.65
CA GLY A 100 -8.22 0.06 7.98
C GLY A 100 -6.89 -0.53 8.45
N SER A 101 -5.81 -0.33 7.70
CA SER A 101 -4.44 -0.67 8.10
C SER A 101 -3.59 0.59 8.16
N ASP A 102 -2.56 0.56 8.99
CA ASP A 102 -1.53 1.58 9.05
C ASP A 102 -0.50 1.28 7.96
N LEU A 103 -0.25 2.26 7.10
CA LEU A 103 0.73 2.15 6.01
C LEU A 103 2.01 2.86 6.37
N VAL A 104 3.12 2.33 5.88
CA VAL A 104 4.43 2.89 6.17
C VAL A 104 4.57 4.31 5.65
N ASP A 105 4.98 5.21 6.55
CA ASP A 105 5.63 6.44 6.16
C ASP A 105 7.12 6.15 5.96
N ILE A 106 7.66 6.42 4.77
CA ILE A 106 9.07 6.10 4.48
C ILE A 106 10.05 6.91 5.35
N VAL A 107 9.61 8.06 5.87
CA VAL A 107 10.38 8.85 6.84
C VAL A 107 10.47 8.11 8.18
N GLU A 108 9.47 7.30 8.50
CA GLU A 108 9.30 6.56 9.76
C GLU A 108 9.52 5.04 9.63
N LEU A 109 10.23 4.56 8.61
CA LEU A 109 10.54 3.13 8.43
C LEU A 109 11.06 2.45 9.71
N GLY A 110 11.87 3.20 10.49
CA GLY A 110 12.40 2.71 11.76
C GLY A 110 11.35 2.50 12.84
N GLN A 111 10.26 3.28 12.84
CA GLN A 111 9.15 3.10 13.78
C GLN A 111 8.37 1.82 13.44
N PHE A 112 8.02 1.62 12.17
CA PHE A 112 7.37 0.39 11.70
C PHE A 112 8.23 -0.85 11.98
N ARG A 113 9.54 -0.76 11.81
CA ARG A 113 10.43 -1.87 12.17
C ARG A 113 10.37 -2.17 13.68
N ARG A 114 10.50 -1.15 14.54
CA ARG A 114 10.44 -1.34 16.01
C ARG A 114 9.13 -1.94 16.48
N ASP A 115 8.01 -1.46 15.95
CA ASP A 115 6.69 -1.96 16.32
C ASP A 115 6.50 -3.42 15.88
N ALA A 116 7.03 -3.79 14.71
CA ALA A 116 7.07 -5.18 14.28
C ALA A 116 7.97 -6.05 15.16
N GLU A 117 9.19 -5.60 15.49
CA GLU A 117 10.13 -6.31 16.38
C GLU A 117 9.52 -6.54 17.78
N LYS A 118 8.75 -5.57 18.30
CA LYS A 118 7.99 -5.73 19.55
C LYS A 118 6.97 -6.88 19.46
N LEU A 119 6.28 -7.02 18.33
CA LEU A 119 5.35 -8.14 18.11
C LEU A 119 6.05 -9.48 18.00
N LEU A 120 7.27 -9.52 17.45
CA LEU A 120 8.05 -10.73 17.32
C LEU A 120 8.71 -11.17 18.63
N GLY A 121 9.11 -10.22 19.48
CA GLY A 121 9.66 -10.50 20.80
C GLY A 121 8.70 -11.23 21.75
N ASP A 122 7.39 -11.14 21.50
CA ASP A 122 6.35 -11.90 22.22
C ASP A 122 6.27 -13.39 21.79
N SER A 123 7.07 -13.82 20.80
CA SER A 123 7.07 -15.20 20.27
C SER A 123 8.06 -16.10 21.02
N ASP A 124 7.79 -17.41 21.06
CA ASP A 124 8.69 -18.43 21.62
C ASP A 124 8.98 -19.54 20.59
N PRO A 125 10.21 -19.64 20.05
CA PRO A 125 11.35 -18.75 20.29
C PRO A 125 11.14 -17.35 19.68
N PRO A 126 11.89 -16.32 20.12
CA PRO A 126 11.84 -15.00 19.51
C PRO A 126 12.17 -15.07 18.02
N LEU A 127 11.34 -14.42 17.20
CA LEU A 127 11.57 -14.30 15.77
C LEU A 127 12.31 -13.00 15.47
N GLU A 128 13.16 -13.01 14.45
CA GLU A 128 13.89 -11.81 14.00
C GLU A 128 13.47 -11.42 12.58
N LEU A 129 13.41 -10.11 12.34
CA LEU A 129 13.23 -9.57 10.99
C LEU A 129 14.57 -9.53 10.25
N PRO A 130 14.63 -10.00 9.00
CA PRO A 130 15.81 -9.79 8.15
C PRO A 130 16.23 -8.31 8.15
N THR A 131 17.53 -8.04 8.08
CA THR A 131 18.05 -6.67 8.12
C THR A 131 17.47 -5.80 6.99
N ALA A 132 17.33 -6.35 5.79
CA ALA A 132 16.74 -5.66 4.64
C ALA A 132 15.21 -5.78 4.57
N ALA A 133 14.53 -6.33 5.58
CA ALA A 133 13.08 -6.39 5.59
C ALA A 133 12.49 -5.00 5.84
N VAL A 134 11.51 -4.63 5.03
CA VAL A 134 10.73 -3.39 5.15
C VAL A 134 9.30 -3.76 5.50
N VAL A 135 8.88 -3.38 6.70
CA VAL A 135 7.49 -3.52 7.16
C VAL A 135 6.70 -2.37 6.54
N PHE A 136 5.77 -2.68 5.65
CA PHE A 136 5.06 -1.67 4.87
C PHE A 136 3.59 -1.48 5.28
N LEU A 137 3.05 -2.44 6.03
CA LEU A 137 1.65 -2.43 6.46
C LEU A 137 1.53 -3.09 7.83
N MET A 138 0.81 -2.42 8.75
CA MET A 138 0.38 -2.99 10.02
C MET A 138 -1.14 -3.01 10.10
N HIS A 139 -1.68 -4.12 10.57
CA HIS A 139 -3.11 -4.29 10.74
C HIS A 139 -3.42 -4.50 12.22
N HIS A 140 -4.05 -3.48 12.82
CA HIS A 140 -4.58 -3.46 14.18
C HIS A 140 -3.60 -3.92 15.28
N GLY A 141 -2.30 -3.68 15.09
CA GLY A 141 -1.28 -3.96 16.11
C GLY A 141 -1.03 -5.44 16.44
N TYR A 142 -1.50 -6.38 15.62
CA TYR A 142 -1.23 -7.81 15.82
C TYR A 142 -0.83 -8.57 14.55
N THR A 143 -0.89 -7.92 13.39
CA THR A 143 -0.43 -8.48 12.10
C THR A 143 0.36 -7.41 11.36
N PHE A 144 1.43 -7.81 10.68
CA PHE A 144 2.12 -6.92 9.76
C PHE A 144 2.57 -7.66 8.51
N LEU A 145 2.76 -6.90 7.42
CA LEU A 145 3.33 -7.37 6.17
C LEU A 145 4.71 -6.74 5.96
N SER A 146 5.63 -7.53 5.42
CA SER A 146 6.93 -7.01 5.00
C SER A 146 7.36 -7.60 3.66
N ILE A 147 8.29 -6.88 3.02
CA ILE A 147 9.01 -7.32 1.83
C ILE A 147 10.51 -7.27 2.10
N LEU A 148 11.30 -8.00 1.33
CA LEU A 148 12.74 -7.87 1.34
C LEU A 148 13.20 -6.77 0.39
N ALA A 149 13.79 -5.70 0.91
CA ALA A 149 14.33 -4.58 0.15
C ALA A 149 15.79 -4.82 -0.24
N ALA A 150 16.00 -5.84 -1.08
CA ALA A 150 17.29 -6.20 -1.66
C ALA A 150 17.40 -5.87 -3.16
N GLY A 151 16.53 -5.00 -3.67
CA GLY A 151 16.41 -4.66 -5.09
C GLY A 151 15.61 -5.71 -5.88
N GLY A 152 15.82 -5.73 -7.19
CA GLY A 152 15.08 -6.56 -8.14
C GLY A 152 13.76 -5.92 -8.59
N PHE A 153 13.05 -6.60 -9.49
CA PHE A 153 11.80 -6.07 -10.05
C PHE A 153 10.65 -6.09 -9.03
N ASP A 154 10.45 -7.23 -8.36
CA ASP A 154 9.43 -7.43 -7.35
C ASP A 154 9.92 -8.47 -6.33
N GLY A 155 9.23 -8.65 -5.21
CA GLY A 155 9.66 -9.54 -4.14
C GLY A 155 8.51 -10.14 -3.32
N PRO A 156 8.74 -11.28 -2.65
CA PRO A 156 7.70 -11.97 -1.89
C PRO A 156 7.20 -11.12 -0.74
N VAL A 157 5.88 -11.19 -0.51
CA VAL A 157 5.24 -10.57 0.65
C VAL A 157 5.10 -11.61 1.74
N MET A 158 5.67 -11.29 2.88
CA MET A 158 5.64 -12.10 4.08
C MET A 158 4.68 -11.47 5.09
N GLN A 159 3.93 -12.30 5.81
CA GLN A 159 3.03 -11.91 6.87
C GLN A 159 3.50 -12.52 8.19
N TRP A 160 3.50 -11.68 9.22
CA TRP A 160 3.66 -12.09 10.60
C TRP A 160 2.38 -11.79 11.35
N ARG A 161 2.04 -12.68 12.28
CA ARG A 161 0.90 -12.53 13.19
C ARG A 161 1.40 -12.80 14.59
N LYS A 162 0.85 -12.08 15.56
CA LYS A 162 1.14 -12.32 16.97
C LYS A 162 0.91 -13.80 17.30
N LEU A 163 1.85 -14.40 18.04
CA LEU A 163 1.84 -15.81 18.44
C LEU A 163 2.00 -16.84 17.31
N ALA A 164 2.23 -16.42 16.06
CA ALA A 164 2.56 -17.37 15.00
C ALA A 164 4.01 -17.83 15.13
N ALA A 165 4.24 -19.15 15.06
CA ALA A 165 5.58 -19.73 15.22
C ALA A 165 6.55 -19.37 14.07
N THR A 166 6.02 -19.06 12.88
CA THR A 166 6.83 -18.66 11.71
C THR A 166 6.07 -17.64 10.85
N PRO A 167 6.78 -16.78 10.09
CA PRO A 167 6.13 -15.98 9.07
C PRO A 167 5.56 -16.85 7.96
N ARG A 168 4.46 -16.38 7.38
CA ARG A 168 3.84 -16.99 6.21
C ARG A 168 4.08 -16.12 4.99
N GLN A 169 4.56 -16.73 3.91
CA GLN A 169 4.49 -16.07 2.61
C GLN A 169 3.03 -15.98 2.14
N VAL A 170 2.53 -14.77 1.92
CA VAL A 170 1.13 -14.53 1.51
C VAL A 170 0.99 -14.21 0.02
N ALA A 171 2.08 -13.82 -0.65
CA ALA A 171 2.14 -13.67 -2.10
C ALA A 171 3.56 -13.93 -2.62
N ARG A 172 3.71 -14.27 -3.91
CA ARG A 172 5.04 -14.46 -4.52
C ARG A 172 5.68 -13.12 -4.85
N THR A 173 4.87 -12.11 -5.10
CA THR A 173 5.31 -10.75 -5.40
C THR A 173 4.42 -9.71 -4.70
N PHE A 174 4.90 -8.48 -4.52
CA PHE A 174 4.09 -7.37 -4.01
C PHE A 174 2.95 -7.06 -4.98
N GLY A 175 3.22 -7.09 -6.29
CA GLY A 175 2.18 -6.85 -7.28
C GLY A 175 1.07 -7.89 -7.27
N GLU A 176 1.41 -9.18 -7.07
CA GLU A 176 0.41 -10.23 -6.88
C GLU A 176 -0.48 -9.98 -5.65
N MET A 177 0.12 -9.53 -4.54
CA MET A 177 -0.62 -9.23 -3.31
C MET A 177 -1.62 -8.09 -3.52
N VAL A 178 -1.19 -6.97 -4.10
CA VAL A 178 -2.08 -5.84 -4.40
C VAL A 178 -3.19 -6.26 -5.37
N ASN A 179 -2.85 -7.04 -6.39
CA ASN A 179 -3.84 -7.57 -7.33
C ASN A 179 -4.89 -8.46 -6.64
N ALA A 180 -4.50 -9.29 -5.68
CA ALA A 180 -5.41 -10.11 -4.90
C ALA A 180 -6.34 -9.25 -4.03
N GLU A 181 -5.80 -8.19 -3.40
CA GLU A 181 -6.58 -7.25 -2.58
C GLU A 181 -7.61 -6.50 -3.43
N LEU A 182 -7.21 -5.95 -4.58
CA LEU A 182 -8.13 -5.28 -5.50
C LEU A 182 -9.25 -6.22 -5.98
N ARG A 183 -8.93 -7.48 -6.29
CA ARG A 183 -9.94 -8.48 -6.67
C ARG A 183 -10.93 -8.76 -5.53
N LEU A 184 -10.44 -8.79 -4.29
CA LEU A 184 -11.30 -8.97 -3.13
C LEU A 184 -12.21 -7.76 -2.92
N MET A 185 -11.69 -6.54 -3.06
CA MET A 185 -12.45 -5.30 -3.00
C MET A 185 -13.55 -5.29 -4.06
N GLU A 186 -13.23 -5.57 -5.33
CA GLU A 186 -14.18 -5.66 -6.45
C GLU A 186 -15.28 -6.70 -6.22
N LYS A 187 -14.91 -7.90 -5.75
CA LYS A 187 -15.86 -8.95 -5.43
C LYS A 187 -16.79 -8.55 -4.30
N THR A 188 -16.25 -7.90 -3.28
CA THR A 188 -17.02 -7.43 -2.11
C THR A 188 -17.97 -6.31 -2.51
N ASN A 189 -17.49 -5.32 -3.26
CA ASN A 189 -18.28 -4.23 -3.81
C ASN A 189 -19.46 -4.76 -4.65
N ARG A 190 -19.19 -5.71 -5.57
CA ARG A 190 -20.22 -6.36 -6.38
C ARG A 190 -21.27 -7.07 -5.52
N LYS A 191 -20.85 -7.87 -4.55
CA LYS A 191 -21.76 -8.60 -3.66
C LYS A 191 -22.68 -7.67 -2.86
N PHE A 192 -22.16 -6.55 -2.38
CA PHE A 192 -23.00 -5.56 -1.69
C PHE A 192 -24.03 -4.95 -2.64
N ARG A 193 -23.62 -4.57 -3.86
CA ARG A 193 -24.54 -4.05 -4.88
C ARG A 193 -25.65 -5.06 -5.23
N GLU A 194 -25.30 -6.33 -5.40
CA GLU A 194 -26.26 -7.42 -5.64
C GLU A 194 -27.26 -7.61 -4.49
N ARG A 195 -26.91 -7.17 -3.27
CA ARG A 195 -27.77 -7.20 -2.08
C ARG A 195 -28.56 -5.90 -1.86
N GLY A 196 -28.54 -4.97 -2.81
CA GLY A 196 -29.22 -3.67 -2.70
C GLY A 196 -28.31 -2.51 -2.27
N GLY A 197 -27.03 -2.77 -2.01
CA GLY A 197 -26.07 -1.78 -1.54
C GLY A 197 -26.23 -1.45 -0.05
N TYR A 198 -25.71 -0.30 0.35
CA TYR A 198 -25.92 0.29 1.67
C TYR A 198 -26.02 1.82 1.57
N ILE A 199 -26.50 2.47 2.61
CA ILE A 199 -26.52 3.93 2.69
C ILE A 199 -25.26 4.39 3.41
N LEU A 200 -24.60 5.39 2.84
CA LEU A 200 -23.47 6.08 3.45
C LEU A 200 -23.89 7.53 3.74
N THR A 201 -23.77 7.93 5.00
CA THR A 201 -23.94 9.33 5.41
C THR A 201 -22.60 9.86 5.90
N LEU A 202 -22.14 10.99 5.36
CA LEU A 202 -20.90 11.65 5.81
C LEU A 202 -21.21 12.89 6.65
N PHE A 203 -20.38 13.14 7.66
CA PHE A 203 -20.59 14.24 8.60
C PHE A 203 -19.47 15.29 8.51
N PRO A 204 -19.78 16.59 8.72
CA PRO A 204 -18.77 17.64 8.84
C PRO A 204 -17.80 17.34 9.99
N GLY A 205 -16.50 17.57 9.77
CA GLY A 205 -15.45 17.24 10.74
C GLY A 205 -14.91 15.80 10.64
N GLY A 206 -15.43 15.01 9.70
CA GLY A 206 -14.96 13.66 9.38
C GLY A 206 -15.84 12.54 9.95
N GLY A 207 -15.72 11.35 9.36
CA GLY A 207 -16.49 10.16 9.72
C GLY A 207 -17.76 9.98 8.88
N GLY A 208 -18.44 8.85 9.12
CA GLY A 208 -19.69 8.54 8.46
C GLY A 208 -20.40 7.35 9.09
N SER A 209 -21.69 7.21 8.82
CA SER A 209 -22.50 6.04 9.22
C SER A 209 -22.80 5.17 8.01
N MET A 210 -22.91 3.86 8.27
CA MET A 210 -23.27 2.85 7.28
C MET A 210 -24.56 2.16 7.73
N GLU A 211 -25.57 2.13 6.86
CA GLU A 211 -26.85 1.47 7.12
C GLU A 211 -27.15 0.48 6.00
N PHE A 212 -27.46 -0.78 6.36
CA PHE A 212 -27.73 -1.88 5.42
C PHE A 212 -29.23 -2.06 5.14
#